data_AF-A0A920ERN2-F1
#
_entry.id   AF-A0A920ERN2-F1
#
_cell.length_a   1.000
_cell.length_b   1.000
_cell.length_c   1.000
_cell.angle_alpha   90.00
_cell.angle_beta   90.00
_cell.angle_gamma   90.00
#
_symmetry.space_group_name_H-M   'P 1'
#
loop_
_entity.id
_entity.type
_entity.pdbx_description
1 polymer ?
#
loop_
_entity_poly.entity_id
_entity_poly.type
_entity_poly.pdbx_seq_one_letter_code
_entity_poly.pdbx_strand_id
1 'polypeptide(L)' 'MKIGNRGIGPNEPPLIIVEIGINHGGDVGVSKNMVDLTASLGCECVKHQTHSVEDGITEEAKSTFPPNANKSKFSEK' A
#
# COMPACT_ATOMS: atom_id res chain seq x y z
N MET A 1 -22.74 -0.37 4.16
CA MET A 1 -21.87 -1.42 4.75
C MET A 1 -21.03 -0.81 5.88
N LYS A 2 -20.19 -1.58 6.56
CA LYS A 2 -19.23 -1.05 7.54
C LYS A 2 -17.83 -1.65 7.30
N ILE A 3 -16.80 -0.87 7.60
CA ILE A 3 -15.41 -1.33 7.71
C ILE A 3 -14.99 -1.06 9.16
N GLY A 4 -14.82 -2.13 9.95
CA GLY A 4 -14.70 -2.00 11.41
C GLY A 4 -15.90 -1.25 11.99
N ASN A 5 -15.64 -0.12 12.65
CA ASN A 5 -16.66 0.74 13.24
C ASN A 5 -17.15 1.86 12.31
N ARG A 6 -16.56 2.02 11.11
CA ARG A 6 -16.87 3.10 10.17
C ARG A 6 -17.98 2.71 9.19
N GLY A 7 -19.09 3.46 9.18
CA GLY A 7 -20.17 3.31 8.19
C GLY A 7 -19.72 3.73 6.79
N ILE A 8 -20.14 3.02 5.74
CA ILE A 8 -19.82 3.34 4.33
C ILE A 8 -21.09 3.24 3.50
N GLY A 9 -21.44 4.32 2.80
CA GLY A 9 -22.58 4.38 1.90
C GLY A 9 -22.94 5.81 1.47
N PRO A 10 -24.03 5.99 0.70
CA PRO A 10 -24.42 7.29 0.13
C PRO A 10 -24.77 8.37 1.17
N ASN A 11 -25.14 7.98 2.38
CA ASN A 11 -25.50 8.88 3.48
C ASN A 11 -24.38 9.06 4.52
N GLU A 12 -23.18 8.54 4.24
CA GLU A 12 -22.02 8.63 5.12
C GLU A 12 -21.00 9.62 4.50
N PRO A 13 -20.20 10.33 5.30
CA PRO A 13 -19.09 11.11 4.76
C PRO A 13 -18.16 10.22 3.93
N PRO A 14 -17.58 10.71 2.81
CA PRO A 14 -16.62 9.94 2.02
C PRO A 14 -15.49 9.41 2.88
N LEU A 15 -15.17 8.13 2.75
CA LEU A 15 -13.99 7.54 3.40
C LEU A 15 -12.76 7.81 2.53
N ILE A 16 -11.74 8.44 3.12
CA ILE A 16 -10.43 8.59 2.50
C ILE A 16 -9.56 7.41 2.95
N ILE A 17 -9.02 6.68 1.98
CA ILE A 17 -8.07 5.59 2.22
C ILE A 17 -6.69 6.05 1.76
N VAL A 18 -5.76 6.16 2.71
CA VAL A 18 -4.37 6.48 2.37
C VAL A 18 -3.66 5.20 1.93
N GLU A 19 -3.41 5.09 0.63
CA GLU A 19 -2.68 3.97 0.05
C GLU A 19 -1.17 4.19 0.22
N ILE A 20 -0.57 3.50 1.20
CA ILE A 20 0.90 3.48 1.34
C ILE A 20 1.52 2.43 0.41
N GLY A 21 0.75 1.40 0.04
CA GLY A 21 1.16 0.37 -0.92
C GLY A 21 2.59 -0.13 -0.69
N ILE A 22 3.43 -0.05 -1.72
CA ILE A 22 4.86 -0.40 -1.69
C ILE A 22 5.79 0.82 -1.53
N ASN A 23 5.25 2.00 -1.22
CA ASN A 23 6.02 3.25 -1.15
C ASN A 23 7.03 3.27 -0.01
N HIS A 24 6.85 2.40 0.99
CA HIS A 24 7.83 2.19 2.06
C HIS A 24 9.11 1.49 1.58
N GLY A 25 9.17 0.99 0.34
CA GLY A 25 10.41 0.47 -0.26
C GLY A 25 11.00 -0.75 0.47
N GLY A 26 10.17 -1.54 1.15
CA GLY A 26 10.63 -2.66 1.98
C GLY A 26 11.09 -2.26 3.40
N ASP A 27 11.16 -0.97 3.72
CA ASP A 27 11.58 -0.49 5.04
C ASP A 27 10.38 -0.37 6.01
N VAL A 28 10.44 -1.13 7.12
CA VAL A 28 9.38 -1.13 8.14
C VAL A 28 9.34 0.16 8.96
N GLY A 29 10.48 0.82 9.16
CA GLY A 29 10.56 2.11 9.84
C GLY A 29 9.89 3.21 9.03
N VAL A 30 10.14 3.24 7.71
CA VAL A 30 9.43 4.13 6.79
C VAL A 30 7.93 3.84 6.79
N SER A 31 7.53 2.57 6.76
CA SER A 31 6.12 2.17 6.82
C SER A 31 5.43 2.66 8.11
N LYS A 32 6.08 2.52 9.27
CA LYS A 32 5.54 3.01 10.55
C LYS A 32 5.40 4.53 10.56
N ASN A 33 6.41 5.26 10.08
CA ASN A 33 6.35 6.71 9.98
C ASN A 33 5.20 7.18 9.07
N MET A 34 4.98 6.51 7.93
CA MET A 34 3.83 6.80 7.06
C MET A 34 2.49 6.61 7.78
N VAL A 35 2.35 5.57 8.61
CA VAL A 35 1.14 5.34 9.42
C VAL A 35 0.96 6.43 10.47
N ASP A 36 2.02 6.79 11.21
CA ASP A 36 1.99 7.82 12.25
C ASP A 36 1.61 9.19 11.66
N LEU A 37 2.21 9.57 10.52
CA LEU A 37 1.89 10.80 9.81
C LEU A 37 0.43 10.80 9.35
N THR A 38 -0.03 9.69 8.75
CA THR A 38 -1.42 9.55 8.30
C THR A 38 -2.41 9.74 9.46
N ALA A 39 -2.15 9.11 10.61
CA ALA A 39 -2.96 9.27 11.81
C ALA A 39 -2.97 10.72 12.31
N SER A 40 -1.81 11.41 12.29
CA SER A 40 -1.71 12.81 12.72
C SER A 40 -2.50 13.80 11.85
N LEU A 41 -2.79 13.43 10.59
CA LEU A 41 -3.60 14.22 9.66
C LEU A 41 -5.12 13.98 9.82
N GLY A 42 -5.52 13.14 10.79
CA GLY A 42 -6.93 12.81 11.04
C GLY A 42 -7.50 11.82 10.03
N CYS A 43 -6.67 11.15 9.25
CA CYS A 43 -7.13 10.09 8.35
C CYS A 43 -7.59 8.87 9.15
N GLU A 44 -8.65 8.23 8.68
CA GLU A 44 -9.30 7.12 9.36
C GLU A 44 -8.72 5.75 8.97
N CYS A 45 -8.04 5.68 7.81
CA CYS A 45 -7.64 4.41 7.21
C CYS A 45 -6.34 4.54 6.40
N VAL A 46 -5.47 3.54 6.58
CA VAL A 46 -4.31 3.26 5.72
C VAL A 46 -4.54 1.91 5.04
N LYS A 47 -4.18 1.81 3.76
CA LYS A 47 -4.13 0.55 3.02
C LYS A 47 -2.70 0.20 2.66
N HIS A 48 -2.33 -1.05 2.90
CA HIS A 48 -1.06 -1.65 2.51
C HIS A 48 -1.25 -2.62 1.33
N GLN A 49 -0.17 -2.94 0.64
CA GLN A 49 -0.16 -3.99 -0.38
C GLN A 49 0.67 -5.18 0.11
N THR A 50 -0.02 -6.27 0.43
CA THR A 50 0.64 -7.54 0.76
C THR A 50 0.99 -8.26 -0.53
N HIS A 51 2.29 -8.40 -0.81
CA HIS A 51 2.80 -9.11 -1.97
C HIS A 51 3.65 -10.31 -1.53
N SER A 52 3.34 -11.48 -2.09
CA SER A 52 4.23 -12.65 -2.08
C SER A 52 4.82 -12.76 -3.48
N VAL A 53 6.14 -12.64 -3.60
CA VAL A 53 6.83 -12.75 -4.91
C VAL A 53 6.64 -14.14 -5.51
N GLU A 54 6.53 -15.16 -4.67
CA GLU A 54 6.39 -16.57 -5.08
C GLU A 54 4.99 -16.86 -5.65
N ASP A 55 3.95 -16.17 -5.17
CA ASP A 55 2.56 -16.43 -5.55
C ASP A 55 2.00 -15.41 -6.56
N GLY A 56 2.64 -14.25 -6.71
CA GLY A 56 2.05 -13.09 -7.38
C GLY A 56 2.65 -12.72 -8.74
N ILE A 57 3.75 -13.37 -9.16
CA ILE A 57 4.59 -12.85 -10.25
C ILE A 57 5.04 -14.02 -11.14
N THR A 58 4.80 -13.89 -12.46
CA THR A 58 5.34 -14.85 -13.42
C THR A 58 6.85 -14.66 -13.60
N GLU A 59 7.56 -15.70 -14.06
CA GLU A 59 9.01 -15.59 -14.28
C GLU A 59 9.36 -14.47 -15.28
N GLU A 60 8.51 -14.23 -16.28
CA GLU A 60 8.68 -13.13 -17.23
C GLU A 60 8.60 -11.77 -16.54
N ALA A 61 7.64 -11.60 -15.62
CA ALA A 61 7.42 -10.35 -14.91
C ALA A 61 8.60 -9.97 -13.99
N LYS A 62 9.36 -10.95 -13.47
CA LYS A 62 10.58 -10.67 -12.67
C LYS A 62 11.64 -9.88 -13.45
N SER A 63 11.68 -10.10 -14.77
CA SER A 63 12.65 -9.47 -15.68
C SER A 63 12.15 -8.15 -16.28
N THR A 64 10.94 -7.71 -15.92
CA THR A 64 10.36 -6.46 -16.42
C THR A 64 10.66 -5.28 -15.50
N PHE A 65 10.94 -4.13 -16.10
CA PHE A 65 11.15 -2.87 -15.41
C PHE A 65 9.94 -1.97 -15.63
N PRO A 66 9.33 -1.43 -14.56
CA PRO A 66 8.33 -0.38 -14.71
C PRO A 66 8.94 0.80 -15.48
N PRO A 67 8.20 1.44 -16.40
CA PRO A 67 8.72 2.58 -17.17
C PRO A 67 9.13 3.78 -16.30
N ASN A 68 8.73 3.81 -15.03
CA ASN A 68 9.06 4.83 -14.04
C ASN A 68 10.08 4.36 -12.99
N ALA A 69 10.75 3.22 -13.17
CA ALA A 69 11.71 2.69 -12.21
C ALA A 69 12.96 2.11 -12.88
N ASN A 70 14.12 2.46 -12.34
CA ASN A 70 15.43 1.96 -12.83
C ASN A 70 15.85 0.62 -12.20
N LYS A 71 14.96 -0.01 -11.43
CA LYS A 71 15.15 -1.30 -10.78
C LYS A 71 13.85 -2.08 -10.81
N SER A 72 13.92 -3.39 -11.06
CA SER A 72 12.77 -4.27 -10.84
C SER A 72 12.57 -4.37 -9.33
N LYS A 73 11.36 -4.06 -8.85
CA LYS A 73 11.02 -4.16 -7.42
C LYS A 73 10.78 -5.60 -6.97
N PHE A 74 10.91 -6.55 -7.89
CA PHE A 74 10.61 -7.96 -7.70
C PHE A 74 11.82 -8.86 -7.95
N SER A 75 12.96 -8.28 -8.35
CA SER A 75 14.20 -9.00 -8.66
C SER A 75 15.20 -9.03 -7.48
N GLU A 76 14.86 -8.52 -6.30
CA GLU A 76 15.76 -8.52 -5.16
C GLU A 76 15.60 -9.81 -4.34
N LYS A 77 16.46 -10.80 -4.66
CA LYS A 77 17.19 -11.61 -3.69
C LYS A 77 18.67 -11.60 -4.08
#